data_AF-A0A2S6H110-F1
#
_entry.id   AF-A0A2S6H110-F1
#
_cell.length_a   1.000
_cell.length_b   1.000
_cell.length_c   1.000
_cell.angle_alpha   90.00
_cell.angle_beta   90.00
_cell.angle_gamma   90.00
#
_symmetry.space_group_name_H-M   'P 1'
#
loop_
_entity.id
_entity.type
_entity.pdbx_description
1 polymer ?
#
loop_
_entity_poly.entity_id
_entity_poly.type
_entity_poly.pdbx_seq_one_letter_code
_entity_poly.pdbx_strand_id
1 'polypeptide(L)'
;MNTPMEATRSAVAQVWQGVLDGTISRDEAHRWAAPWVEGDSGVEDPMTNSGLQHLHGFDLVWVDDARTTVRHGGGGLPAHTRTDVQQAFAAWRTACDSYDADPAGYLRRVKAAALAALSEESR
;
A
#
# COMPACT_ATOMS: atom_id res chain seq x y z
N MET A 1 23.88 -8.30 6.72
CA MET A 1 22.66 -7.62 7.19
C MET A 1 22.66 -6.25 6.54
N ASN A 2 21.81 -6.01 5.53
CA ASN A 2 21.68 -4.67 4.95
C ASN A 2 20.83 -3.83 5.92
N THR A 3 21.32 -2.65 6.27
CA THR A 3 20.54 -1.63 6.99
C THR A 3 19.19 -1.45 6.28
N PRO A 4 18.05 -1.49 6.99
CA PRO A 4 16.78 -1.17 6.35
C PRO A 4 16.87 0.25 5.81
N MET A 5 16.75 0.38 4.49
CA MET A 5 16.59 1.67 3.83
C MET A 5 15.44 2.40 4.50
N GLU A 6 15.68 3.63 4.94
CA GLU A 6 14.67 4.47 5.58
C GLU A 6 13.40 4.51 4.73
N ALA A 7 12.24 4.31 5.36
CA ALA A 7 10.97 4.41 4.68
C ALA A 7 10.73 5.87 4.28
N THR A 8 10.95 6.16 3.01
CA THR A 8 10.65 7.45 2.36
C THR A 8 9.74 7.20 1.17
N ARG A 9 9.04 8.23 0.70
CA ARG A 9 8.24 8.13 -0.53
C ARG A 9 9.05 7.61 -1.71
N SER A 10 10.30 8.05 -1.85
CA SER A 10 11.20 7.58 -2.92
C SER A 10 11.53 6.09 -2.79
N ALA A 11 11.80 5.60 -1.57
CA ALA A 11 12.04 4.17 -1.34
C ALA A 11 10.78 3.33 -1.63
N VAL A 12 9.61 3.79 -1.16
CA VAL A 12 8.32 3.18 -1.48
C VAL A 12 8.11 3.10 -2.99
N ALA A 13 8.34 4.19 -3.72
CA ALA A 13 8.18 4.22 -5.17
C ALA A 13 9.13 3.26 -5.88
N GLN A 14 10.38 3.13 -5.42
CA GLN A 14 11.36 2.19 -5.98
C GLN A 14 10.93 0.74 -5.76
N VAL A 15 10.51 0.38 -4.54
CA VAL A 15 10.05 -0.98 -4.23
C VAL A 15 8.80 -1.32 -5.04
N TRP A 16 7.85 -0.40 -5.12
CA TRP A 16 6.63 -0.59 -5.91
C TRP A 16 6.92 -0.75 -7.40
N GLN A 17 7.82 0.07 -7.95
CA GLN A 17 8.25 -0.06 -9.34
C GLN A 17 8.94 -1.41 -9.58
N GLY A 18 9.74 -1.90 -8.62
CA GLY A 18 10.34 -3.24 -8.67
C GLY A 18 9.31 -4.36 -8.66
N VAL A 19 8.20 -4.22 -7.92
CA VAL A 19 7.06 -5.15 -8.00
C VAL A 19 6.42 -5.12 -9.38
N LEU A 20 6.31 -3.93 -9.96
CA LEU A 20 5.73 -3.75 -11.28
C LEU A 20 6.63 -4.28 -12.39
N ASP A 21 7.95 -4.11 -12.35
CA ASP A 21 8.82 -4.66 -13.40
C ASP A 21 9.19 -6.14 -13.16
N GLY A 22 8.89 -6.67 -11.97
CA GLY A 22 9.15 -8.06 -11.59
C GLY A 22 10.56 -8.30 -11.04
N THR A 23 11.34 -7.23 -10.79
CA THR A 23 12.67 -7.33 -10.14
C THR A 23 12.57 -7.52 -8.63
N ILE A 24 11.44 -7.17 -8.03
CA ILE A 24 11.09 -7.42 -6.62
C ILE A 24 9.82 -8.25 -6.59
N SER A 25 9.82 -9.37 -5.89
CA SER A 25 8.60 -10.16 -5.68
C SER A 25 7.66 -9.48 -4.67
N ARG A 26 6.38 -9.86 -4.69
CA ARG A 26 5.39 -9.34 -3.74
C ARG A 26 5.73 -9.70 -2.29
N ASP A 27 6.20 -10.92 -2.04
CA ASP A 27 6.71 -11.38 -0.75
C ASP A 27 7.91 -10.53 -0.27
N GLU A 28 8.86 -10.22 -1.16
CA GLU A 28 9.99 -9.35 -0.81
C GLU A 28 9.54 -7.93 -0.46
N ALA A 29 8.60 -7.37 -1.23
CA ALA A 29 8.02 -6.07 -0.93
C ALA A 29 7.24 -6.07 0.40
N HIS A 30 6.46 -7.12 0.67
CA HIS A 30 5.78 -7.32 1.94
C HIS A 30 6.77 -7.38 3.10
N ARG A 31 7.81 -8.22 3.02
CA ARG A 31 8.84 -8.33 4.07
C ARG A 31 9.59 -7.03 4.30
N TRP A 32 9.80 -6.23 3.26
CA TRP A 32 10.39 -4.90 3.39
C TRP A 32 9.44 -3.91 4.09
N ALA A 33 8.14 -3.95 3.77
CA ALA A 33 7.15 -3.03 4.33
C ALA A 33 6.71 -3.41 5.76
N ALA A 34 6.67 -4.71 6.10
CA ALA A 34 6.11 -5.22 7.35
C ALA A 34 6.68 -4.57 8.62
N PRO A 35 8.00 -4.37 8.79
CA PRO A 35 8.53 -3.70 9.98
C PRO A 35 8.01 -2.28 10.18
N TRP A 36 7.66 -1.58 9.10
CA TRP A 36 7.15 -0.22 9.14
C TRP A 36 5.63 -0.15 9.35
N VAL A 37 4.91 -1.21 9.01
CA VAL A 37 3.44 -1.25 9.10
C VAL A 37 2.99 -1.90 10.41
N GLU A 38 3.65 -2.98 10.81
CA GLU A 38 3.29 -3.79 11.98
C GLU A 38 3.98 -3.32 13.27
N GLY A 39 5.07 -2.57 13.14
CA GLY A 39 5.82 -2.01 14.26
C GLY A 39 5.48 -0.55 14.56
N ASP A 40 6.04 -0.03 15.66
CA ASP A 40 6.06 1.41 15.95
C ASP A 40 7.15 2.06 15.06
N SER A 41 6.75 2.43 13.85
CA SER A 41 7.67 2.67 12.76
C SER A 41 8.25 4.09 12.70
N GLY A 42 7.68 5.02 13.49
CA GLY A 42 8.08 6.42 13.46
C GLY A 42 7.88 7.12 12.11
N VAL A 43 7.12 6.52 11.17
CA VAL A 43 6.85 7.10 9.85
C VAL A 43 5.81 8.22 10.00
N GLU A 44 6.29 9.46 10.11
CA GLU A 44 5.42 10.64 10.29
C GLU A 44 4.70 11.05 9.00
N ASP A 45 5.33 10.80 7.84
CA ASP A 45 4.78 11.21 6.55
C ASP A 45 3.58 10.32 6.14
N PRO A 46 2.35 10.88 6.03
CA PRO A 46 1.15 10.11 5.72
C PRO A 46 1.23 9.40 4.36
N MET A 47 1.93 9.98 3.39
CA MET A 47 2.04 9.41 2.04
C MET A 47 2.99 8.23 2.00
N THR A 48 4.11 8.30 2.73
CA THR A 48 4.99 7.15 2.96
C THR A 48 4.24 6.02 3.64
N ASN A 49 3.52 6.30 4.73
CA ASN A 49 2.73 5.29 5.43
C ASN A 49 1.66 4.66 4.52
N SER A 50 0.91 5.48 3.78
CA SER A 50 -0.08 4.98 2.81
C SER A 50 0.54 4.04 1.78
N GLY A 51 1.72 4.36 1.25
CA GLY A 51 2.38 3.51 0.27
C GLY A 51 2.94 2.22 0.87
N LEU A 52 3.44 2.25 2.11
CA LEU A 52 3.85 1.07 2.85
C LEU A 52 2.69 0.10 3.07
N GLN A 53 1.50 0.60 3.42
CA GLN A 53 0.30 -0.22 3.60
C GLN A 53 -0.08 -0.97 2.32
N HIS A 54 0.04 -0.33 1.16
CA HIS A 54 -0.19 -1.01 -0.13
C HIS A 54 0.85 -2.12 -0.39
N LEU A 55 2.14 -1.83 -0.20
CA LEU A 55 3.20 -2.80 -0.40
C LEU A 55 3.10 -4.00 0.54
N HIS A 56 2.69 -3.76 1.79
CA HIS A 56 2.40 -4.80 2.77
C HIS A 56 1.25 -5.72 2.33
N GLY A 57 0.21 -5.15 1.70
CA GLY A 57 -0.98 -5.88 1.23
C GLY A 57 -0.85 -6.60 -0.13
N PHE A 58 0.15 -6.28 -0.97
CA PHE A 58 0.22 -6.89 -2.32
C PHE A 58 0.49 -8.38 -2.34
N ASP A 59 1.10 -8.92 -1.28
CA ASP A 59 1.35 -10.34 -1.12
C ASP A 59 0.14 -11.10 -0.55
N LEU A 60 -1.01 -10.44 -0.36
CA LEU A 60 -2.23 -11.13 0.03
C LEU A 60 -2.68 -12.10 -1.08
N VAL A 61 -3.00 -13.33 -0.68
CA VAL A 61 -3.55 -14.38 -1.55
C VAL A 61 -4.86 -14.90 -0.97
N TRP A 62 -5.76 -15.33 -1.86
CA TRP A 62 -7.00 -16.01 -1.46
C TRP A 62 -6.69 -17.40 -0.91
N VAL A 63 -7.30 -17.76 0.22
CA VAL A 63 -7.17 -19.10 0.83
C VAL A 63 -8.36 -20.02 0.55
N ASP A 64 -9.45 -19.46 0.03
CA ASP A 64 -10.66 -20.19 -0.33
C ASP A 64 -11.14 -19.83 -1.73
N ASP A 65 -11.81 -20.77 -2.40
CA ASP A 65 -12.32 -20.60 -3.76
C ASP A 65 -13.42 -19.53 -3.84
N ALA A 66 -14.12 -19.27 -2.72
CA ALA A 66 -15.16 -18.26 -2.62
C ALA A 66 -14.59 -16.82 -2.54
N ARG A 67 -13.26 -16.67 -2.41
CA ARG A 67 -12.54 -15.40 -2.27
C ARG A 67 -13.07 -14.53 -1.14
N THR A 68 -13.26 -15.16 0.02
CA THR A 68 -13.74 -14.46 1.22
C THR A 68 -12.64 -14.21 2.24
N THR A 69 -11.60 -15.04 2.24
CA THR A 69 -10.50 -14.98 3.21
C THR A 69 -9.15 -14.80 2.49
N VAL A 70 -8.34 -13.89 3.03
CA VAL A 70 -6.96 -13.65 2.55
C VAL A 70 -5.94 -13.97 3.64
N ARG A 71 -4.72 -14.27 3.21
CA ARG A 71 -3.52 -14.30 4.06
C ARG A 71 -2.33 -13.73 3.30
N HIS A 72 -1.28 -13.34 3.99
CA HIS A 72 0.00 -13.02 3.34
C HIS A 72 0.68 -14.30 2.83
N GLY A 73 1.13 -14.26 1.59
CA GLY A 73 1.98 -15.26 0.97
C GLY A 73 1.36 -16.65 0.79
N GLY A 74 2.22 -17.56 0.32
CA GLY A 74 1.83 -18.91 -0.08
C GLY A 74 1.35 -18.97 -1.53
N GLY A 75 1.47 -20.13 -2.17
CA GLY A 75 1.20 -20.32 -3.62
C GLY A 75 -0.28 -20.22 -4.04
N GLY A 76 -1.10 -19.43 -3.34
CA GLY A 76 -2.49 -19.17 -3.70
C GLY A 76 -2.62 -18.11 -4.80
N LEU A 77 -3.87 -17.89 -5.27
CA LEU A 77 -4.15 -16.84 -6.24
C LEU A 77 -4.01 -15.46 -5.58
N PRO A 78 -3.26 -14.51 -6.16
CA PRO A 78 -3.12 -13.19 -5.56
C PRO A 78 -4.45 -12.44 -5.46
N ALA A 79 -4.67 -11.75 -4.33
CA ALA A 79 -5.84 -10.92 -4.09
C ALA A 79 -5.85 -9.66 -4.97
N HIS A 80 -4.66 -9.14 -5.27
CA HIS A 80 -4.48 -8.01 -6.17
C HIS A 80 -3.93 -8.48 -7.52
N THR A 81 -4.60 -8.17 -8.61
CA THR A 81 -4.08 -8.38 -9.96
C THR A 81 -2.90 -7.43 -10.24
N ARG A 82 -2.13 -7.70 -11.29
CA ARG A 82 -1.09 -6.76 -11.73
C ARG A 82 -1.67 -5.39 -12.10
N THR A 83 -2.84 -5.36 -12.69
CA THR A 83 -3.56 -4.11 -13.03
C THR A 83 -3.93 -3.34 -11.77
N ASP A 84 -4.40 -4.01 -10.72
CA ASP A 84 -4.72 -3.35 -9.45
C ASP A 84 -3.47 -2.70 -8.84
N VAL A 85 -2.33 -3.40 -8.84
CA VAL A 85 -1.04 -2.86 -8.35
C VAL A 85 -0.60 -1.64 -9.16
N GLN A 86 -0.79 -1.64 -10.49
CA GLN A 86 -0.47 -0.51 -11.36
C GLN A 86 -1.38 0.70 -11.10
N GLN A 87 -2.68 0.47 -10.98
CA GLN A 87 -3.66 1.51 -10.72
C GLN A 87 -3.44 2.13 -9.33
N ALA A 88 -3.21 1.30 -8.32
CA ALA A 88 -2.88 1.77 -6.98
C ALA A 88 -1.59 2.61 -6.98
N PHE A 89 -0.58 2.25 -7.78
CA PHE A 89 0.66 3.04 -7.86
C PHE A 89 0.42 4.43 -8.46
N ALA A 90 -0.34 4.48 -9.57
CA ALA A 90 -0.69 5.75 -10.22
C ALA A 90 -1.53 6.64 -9.31
N ALA A 91 -2.49 6.05 -8.59
CA ALA A 91 -3.33 6.74 -7.61
C ALA A 91 -2.49 7.27 -6.44
N TRP A 92 -1.61 6.45 -5.87
CA TRP A 92 -0.71 6.85 -4.79
C TRP A 92 0.22 8.00 -5.21
N ARG A 93 0.79 7.95 -6.42
CA ARG A 93 1.59 9.07 -6.96
C ARG A 93 0.78 10.37 -7.08
N THR A 94 -0.43 10.28 -7.62
CA THR A 94 -1.34 11.43 -7.75
C THR A 94 -1.70 11.99 -6.36
N ALA A 95 -1.87 11.11 -5.37
CA ALA A 95 -2.12 11.49 -3.98
C ALA A 95 -0.90 12.21 -3.37
N CYS A 96 0.33 11.73 -3.62
CA CYS A 96 1.55 12.44 -3.21
C CYS A 96 1.59 13.86 -3.78
N ASP A 97 1.38 14.02 -5.09
CA ASP A 97 1.38 15.33 -5.74
C ASP A 97 0.30 16.26 -5.16
N SER A 98 -0.89 15.71 -4.90
CA SER A 98 -2.01 16.45 -4.29
C SER A 98 -1.74 16.84 -2.84
N TYR A 99 -1.08 15.98 -2.08
CA TYR A 99 -0.68 16.24 -0.71
C TYR A 99 0.41 17.30 -0.65
N ASP A 100 1.40 17.26 -1.54
CA ASP A 100 2.48 18.25 -1.58
C ASP A 100 1.97 19.65 -1.95
N ALA A 101 0.96 19.73 -2.82
CA ALA A 101 0.33 21.00 -3.18
C ALA A 101 -0.53 21.59 -2.05
N ASP A 102 -1.23 20.74 -1.28
CA ASP A 102 -2.17 21.17 -0.23
C ASP A 102 -2.38 20.05 0.81
N PRO A 103 -1.48 19.93 1.82
CA PRO A 103 -1.56 18.84 2.79
C PRO A 103 -2.87 18.86 3.60
N ALA A 104 -3.26 20.04 4.07
CA ALA A 104 -4.43 20.21 4.92
C ALA A 104 -5.74 19.93 4.17
N GLY A 105 -5.87 20.44 2.93
CA GLY A 105 -7.04 20.19 2.12
C GLY A 105 -7.09 18.76 1.59
N TYR A 106 -5.95 18.13 1.28
CA TYR A 106 -5.89 16.70 0.98
C TYR A 106 -6.47 15.87 2.13
N LEU A 107 -5.95 16.05 3.35
CA LEU A 107 -6.40 15.30 4.53
C LEU A 107 -7.90 15.52 4.80
N ARG A 108 -8.40 16.75 4.59
CA ARG A 108 -9.83 17.06 4.71
C ARG A 108 -10.66 16.27 3.70
N ARG A 109 -10.23 16.19 2.44
CA ARG A 109 -10.92 15.45 1.38
C ARG A 109 -10.92 13.94 1.66
N VAL A 110 -9.78 13.38 2.07
CA VAL A 110 -9.68 11.95 2.44
C VAL A 110 -10.61 11.63 3.60
N LYS A 111 -10.62 12.45 4.66
CA LYS A 111 -11.51 12.26 5.81
C LYS A 111 -12.99 12.33 5.40
N ALA A 112 -13.36 13.29 4.56
CA ALA A 112 -14.73 13.43 4.08
C ALA A 112 -15.16 12.20 3.24
N ALA A 113 -14.29 11.71 2.37
CA ALA A 113 -14.54 10.51 1.56
C ALA A 113 -14.72 9.26 2.45
N ALA A 114 -13.85 9.07 3.46
CA ALA A 114 -13.96 7.95 4.39
C ALA A 114 -15.28 7.96 5.17
N LEU A 115 -15.74 9.14 5.63
CA LEU A 115 -17.02 9.28 6.32
C LEU A 115 -18.22 9.00 5.41
N ALA A 116 -18.14 9.40 4.14
CA ALA A 116 -19.18 9.12 3.16
C ALA A 116 -19.31 7.60 2.91
N ALA A 117 -18.18 6.89 2.73
CA ALA A 117 -18.18 5.45 2.51
C ALA A 117 -18.80 4.66 3.67
N LEU A 118 -18.45 4.99 4.92
CA LEU A 118 -19.05 4.35 6.11
C LEU A 118 -20.56 4.57 6.22
N SER A 119 -21.05 5.70 5.70
CA SER A 119 -22.48 6.03 5.71
C SER A 119 -23.25 5.27 4.63
N GLU A 120 -22.61 4.91 3.52
CA GLU A 120 -23.20 4.10 2.44
C GLU A 120 -23.24 2.61 2.80
N GLU A 121 -22.23 2.09 3.50
CA GLU A 121 -22.18 0.68 3.95
C GLU A 121 -23.18 0.36 5.07
N SER A 122 -23.65 1.37 5.81
CA SER A 122 -24.62 1.21 6.91
C SER A 122 -26.08 1.23 6.45
N ARG A 123 -26.35 1.25 5.14
CA ARG A 123 -27.70 1.40 4.54
C ARG A 123 -28.15 0.14 3.81
#